data_AF-A0A2P4YTP9-F1
#
_entry.id   AF-A0A2P4YTP9-F1
#
_cell.length_a   1.000
_cell.length_b   1.000
_cell.length_c   1.000
_cell.angle_alpha   90.00
_cell.angle_beta   90.00
_cell.angle_gamma   90.00
#
_symmetry.space_group_name_H-M   'P 1'
#
loop_
_entity.id
_entity.type
_entity.pdbx_description
1 polymer ?
#
loop_
_entity_poly.entity_id
_entity_poly.type
_entity_poly.pdbx_seq_one_letter_code
_entity_poly.pdbx_strand_id
1 'polypeptide(L)'
;MDDEEIHKALFESDGEDNEDDSRDAPFTPKKDDEELSSTVTSASSSRKSSPAQEHKQSQLTRKDYKDLLPTERRLIETPRPGVNSWRHYGILVKFAPGTTNALEQSYGFPDYAPNLSKPAEAEQNRLRWKPADFMVFWETKPWDKMFQERSKYLALHTKVSRDALDEIVEFMSDHRRAFWWIGHWIFIDQTLDDYSSNLAKERKTECDQVKKSYKRLVNKWVDKGMRESLLEEPGVWTYPSKCFHWILMDPSYKTITGTPYSLEEQVTLLDQREPSRVQWNTCQSDFD
;
A
#
# COMPACT_ATOMS: atom_id res chain seq x y z
N MET A 1 -9.07 -18.73 -11.72
CA MET A 1 -8.05 -18.27 -10.77
C MET A 1 -8.81 -17.90 -9.52
N ASP A 2 -8.62 -18.65 -8.44
CA ASP A 2 -9.33 -18.39 -7.20
C ASP A 2 -8.74 -17.16 -6.49
N ASP A 3 -9.54 -16.49 -5.64
CA ASP A 3 -9.14 -15.25 -4.96
C ASP A 3 -7.98 -15.46 -3.96
N GLU A 4 -7.73 -16.74 -3.58
CA GLU A 4 -6.64 -17.16 -2.71
C GLU A 4 -5.32 -17.24 -3.50
N GLU A 5 -5.35 -17.68 -4.74
CA GLU A 5 -4.25 -17.73 -5.70
C GLU A 5 -3.81 -16.33 -6.15
N ILE A 6 -4.74 -15.37 -6.23
CA ILE A 6 -4.41 -13.94 -6.45
C ILE A 6 -3.71 -13.35 -5.22
N HIS A 7 -4.19 -13.67 -4.01
CA HIS A 7 -3.55 -13.20 -2.77
C HIS A 7 -2.18 -13.86 -2.56
N LYS A 8 -2.04 -15.13 -2.94
CA LYS A 8 -0.79 -15.89 -2.89
C LYS A 8 0.22 -15.40 -3.93
N ALA A 9 -0.23 -15.12 -5.16
CA ALA A 9 0.63 -14.53 -6.20
C ALA A 9 1.10 -13.11 -5.87
N LEU A 10 0.34 -12.36 -5.05
CA LEU A 10 0.77 -11.05 -4.56
C LEU A 10 1.82 -11.14 -3.43
N PHE A 11 1.85 -12.21 -2.63
CA PHE A 11 2.56 -12.21 -1.34
C PHE A 11 3.38 -13.46 -0.96
N GLU A 12 3.34 -14.57 -1.71
CA GLU A 12 4.12 -15.79 -1.43
C GLU A 12 4.91 -16.23 -2.66
N SER A 13 6.08 -15.62 -2.85
CA SER A 13 7.14 -16.14 -3.73
C SER A 13 8.48 -15.53 -3.29
N ASP A 14 8.83 -15.68 -2.02
CA ASP A 14 10.21 -15.54 -1.55
C ASP A 14 10.42 -16.70 -0.57
N GLY A 15 10.79 -17.84 -1.14
CA GLY A 15 11.09 -19.05 -0.39
C GLY A 15 11.88 -20.00 -1.27
N GLU A 16 13.16 -19.70 -1.46
CA GLU A 16 14.27 -20.65 -1.61
C GLU A 16 15.56 -19.86 -1.93
N ASP A 17 16.37 -19.63 -0.89
CA ASP A 17 17.77 -20.07 -0.86
C ASP A 17 18.34 -19.75 0.54
N ASN A 18 18.45 -20.81 1.34
CA ASN A 18 19.18 -20.86 2.61
C ASN A 18 20.62 -21.26 2.30
N GLU A 19 21.60 -20.50 2.78
CA GLU A 19 22.86 -21.01 3.34
C GLU A 19 23.39 -19.97 4.35
N ASP A 20 23.29 -20.24 5.66
CA ASP A 20 24.46 -20.23 6.54
C ASP A 20 24.14 -20.90 7.89
N ASP A 21 25.14 -21.63 8.34
CA ASP A 21 25.18 -22.70 9.32
C ASP A 21 25.75 -22.16 10.63
N SER A 22 25.09 -22.36 11.79
CA SER A 22 25.74 -22.74 13.06
C SER A 22 24.86 -22.61 14.32
N ARG A 23 24.45 -23.78 14.83
CA ARG A 23 24.67 -24.34 16.19
C ARG A 23 24.42 -23.47 17.43
N ASP A 24 23.37 -23.77 18.18
CA ASP A 24 23.42 -24.65 19.39
C ASP A 24 22.02 -24.78 20.03
N ALA A 25 21.67 -26.00 20.45
CA ALA A 25 20.41 -26.38 21.12
C ALA A 25 20.65 -26.56 22.65
N PRO A 26 19.70 -27.09 23.46
CA PRO A 26 18.23 -27.07 23.45
C PRO A 26 17.65 -26.66 24.83
N PHE A 27 16.35 -26.34 24.95
CA PHE A 27 15.55 -26.78 26.11
C PHE A 27 14.04 -26.75 25.80
N THR A 28 13.40 -27.92 25.87
CA THR A 28 11.95 -28.09 26.01
C THR A 28 11.66 -28.69 27.38
N PRO A 29 10.45 -28.49 27.92
CA PRO A 29 9.75 -29.66 28.43
C PRO A 29 8.33 -29.79 27.84
N LYS A 30 8.04 -31.00 27.38
CA LYS A 30 6.74 -31.53 27.00
C LYS A 30 5.79 -31.60 28.20
N LYS A 31 4.49 -31.51 27.92
CA LYS A 31 3.47 -32.24 28.66
C LYS A 31 2.42 -32.76 27.68
N ASP A 32 2.30 -34.07 27.67
CA ASP A 32 1.44 -34.89 26.83
C ASP A 32 0.00 -34.98 27.40
N ASP A 33 -0.89 -35.45 26.51
CA ASP A 33 -2.15 -36.20 26.71
C ASP A 33 -3.42 -35.48 27.19
N GLU A 34 -4.44 -35.38 26.31
CA GLU A 34 -5.45 -36.45 26.19
C GLU A 34 -6.39 -36.23 24.99
N GLU A 35 -6.60 -37.33 24.27
CA GLU A 35 -7.43 -37.52 23.09
C GLU A 35 -8.85 -37.92 23.52
N LEU A 36 -9.89 -37.17 23.13
CA LEU A 36 -11.26 -37.69 23.12
C LEU A 36 -12.00 -37.26 21.85
N SER A 37 -12.11 -38.22 20.95
CA SER A 37 -12.99 -38.26 19.79
C SER A 37 -14.46 -38.38 20.23
N SER A 38 -15.34 -37.50 19.73
CA SER A 38 -16.71 -37.90 19.42
C SER A 38 -17.33 -37.06 18.29
N THR A 39 -17.82 -37.81 17.31
CA THR A 39 -18.45 -37.52 16.03
C THR A 39 -19.79 -36.77 16.09
N VAL A 40 -19.89 -35.68 15.31
CA VAL A 40 -21.04 -35.17 14.50
C VAL A 40 -22.30 -34.63 15.20
N THR A 41 -22.61 -33.35 14.93
CA THR A 41 -23.83 -32.94 14.18
C THR A 41 -23.75 -31.46 13.79
N SER A 42 -23.88 -31.22 12.49
CA SER A 42 -23.96 -29.92 11.83
C SER A 42 -25.33 -29.27 12.06
N ALA A 43 -25.34 -28.13 12.74
CA ALA A 43 -26.47 -27.20 12.72
C ALA A 43 -25.91 -25.78 12.50
N SER A 44 -26.35 -25.17 11.40
CA SER A 44 -26.02 -23.83 10.95
C SER A 44 -26.53 -22.77 11.95
N SER A 45 -25.68 -22.34 12.89
CA SER A 45 -25.94 -21.13 13.65
C SER A 45 -25.35 -19.93 12.92
N SER A 46 -26.20 -19.03 12.45
CA SER A 46 -25.86 -17.67 12.06
C SER A 46 -25.03 -17.01 13.17
N ARG A 47 -23.71 -16.92 12.97
CA ARG A 47 -22.80 -16.30 13.94
C ARG A 47 -23.13 -14.80 14.01
N LYS A 48 -23.91 -14.41 15.01
CA LYS A 48 -23.94 -13.02 15.48
C LYS A 48 -22.52 -12.61 15.83
N SER A 49 -22.04 -11.52 15.25
CA SER A 49 -20.75 -10.92 15.58
C SER A 49 -20.68 -10.68 17.08
N SER A 50 -19.60 -11.13 17.72
CA SER A 50 -19.37 -10.88 19.16
C SER A 50 -19.15 -9.38 19.39
N PRO A 51 -19.63 -8.79 20.51
CA PRO A 51 -19.42 -7.37 20.83
C PRO A 51 -17.96 -6.92 20.75
N ALA A 52 -17.02 -7.82 21.06
CA ALA A 52 -15.58 -7.57 20.98
C ALA A 52 -15.06 -7.37 19.54
N GLN A 53 -15.74 -7.90 18.52
CA GLN A 53 -15.42 -7.65 17.11
C GLN A 53 -16.02 -6.32 16.62
N GLU A 54 -17.18 -5.91 17.16
CA GLU A 54 -17.81 -4.63 16.83
C GLU A 54 -17.02 -3.41 17.30
N HIS A 55 -16.24 -3.55 18.37
CA HIS A 55 -15.32 -2.53 18.86
C HIS A 55 -14.07 -2.34 17.96
N LYS A 56 -13.77 -3.32 17.09
CA LYS A 56 -12.63 -3.28 16.16
C LYS A 56 -12.99 -2.76 14.77
N GLN A 57 -14.24 -2.32 14.59
CA GLN A 57 -14.83 -1.89 13.32
C GLN A 57 -15.36 -0.46 13.43
N SER A 58 -15.11 0.38 12.42
CA SER A 58 -15.73 1.72 12.37
C SER A 58 -17.25 1.62 12.12
N GLN A 59 -17.97 2.72 12.31
CA GLN A 59 -19.43 2.74 12.15
C GLN A 59 -19.88 2.34 10.74
N LEU A 60 -19.20 2.79 9.69
CA LEU A 60 -19.60 2.50 8.31
C LEU A 60 -19.25 1.08 7.85
N THR A 61 -18.33 0.39 8.53
CA THR A 61 -17.96 -0.99 8.17
C THR A 61 -19.02 -2.02 8.54
N ARG A 62 -20.01 -1.63 9.35
CA ARG A 62 -21.18 -2.45 9.71
C ARG A 62 -22.25 -2.48 8.62
N LYS A 63 -22.16 -1.59 7.64
CA LYS A 63 -23.06 -1.50 6.49
C LYS A 63 -22.44 -2.20 5.29
N ASP A 64 -23.26 -2.89 4.51
CA ASP A 64 -22.85 -3.29 3.16
C ASP A 64 -22.77 -2.06 2.25
N TYR A 65 -22.01 -2.16 1.16
CA TYR A 65 -21.84 -1.07 0.22
C TYR A 65 -23.17 -0.49 -0.30
N LYS A 66 -24.12 -1.37 -0.63
CA LYS A 66 -25.46 -1.02 -1.12
C LYS A 66 -26.26 -0.17 -0.13
N ASP A 67 -25.99 -0.33 1.17
CA ASP A 67 -26.69 0.35 2.27
C ASP A 67 -26.00 1.65 2.69
N LEU A 68 -24.85 1.99 2.08
CA LEU A 68 -24.19 3.27 2.28
C LEU A 68 -24.96 4.39 1.57
N LEU A 69 -25.19 5.48 2.29
CA LEU A 69 -25.73 6.72 1.73
C LEU A 69 -24.75 7.32 0.72
N PRO A 70 -25.22 8.11 -0.27
CA PRO A 70 -24.33 8.79 -1.21
C PRO A 70 -23.26 9.65 -0.54
N THR A 71 -23.58 10.29 0.59
CA THR A 71 -22.62 11.06 1.39
C THR A 71 -21.59 10.17 2.08
N GLU A 72 -21.99 8.99 2.56
CA GLU A 72 -21.09 8.02 3.20
C GLU A 72 -20.12 7.39 2.19
N ARG A 73 -20.52 7.22 0.93
CA ARG A 73 -19.64 6.74 -0.15
C ARG A 73 -18.58 7.76 -0.57
N ARG A 74 -18.72 9.03 -0.18
CA ARG A 74 -17.74 10.09 -0.45
C ARG A 74 -16.79 10.32 0.71
N LEU A 75 -17.09 9.76 1.88
CA LEU A 75 -16.32 9.96 3.10
C LEU A 75 -15.07 9.09 3.12
N ILE A 76 -14.02 9.63 3.73
CA ILE A 76 -12.87 8.86 4.23
C ILE A 76 -12.95 8.89 5.75
N GLU A 77 -13.09 7.72 6.35
CA GLU A 77 -13.10 7.60 7.80
C GLU A 77 -11.68 7.71 8.36
N THR A 78 -11.53 8.45 9.46
CA THR A 78 -10.33 8.39 10.30
C THR A 78 -10.59 7.30 11.37
N PRO A 79 -9.86 6.16 11.33
CA PRO A 79 -10.08 5.11 12.31
C PRO A 79 -9.71 5.58 13.72
N ARG A 80 -10.55 5.23 14.71
CA ARG A 80 -10.23 5.45 16.13
C ARG A 80 -9.19 4.43 16.60
N PRO A 81 -8.45 4.71 17.69
CA PRO A 81 -7.57 3.72 18.30
C PRO A 81 -8.30 2.39 18.55
N GLY A 82 -7.69 1.28 18.13
CA GLY A 82 -8.26 -0.08 18.26
C GLY A 82 -9.20 -0.52 17.13
N VAL A 83 -9.49 0.34 16.15
CA VAL A 83 -10.22 -0.03 14.93
C VAL A 83 -9.25 -0.62 13.91
N ASN A 84 -9.57 -1.81 13.38
CA ASN A 84 -8.73 -2.54 12.44
C ASN A 84 -9.24 -2.50 10.98
N SER A 85 -10.45 -1.95 10.78
CA SER A 85 -11.04 -1.75 9.45
C SER A 85 -11.98 -0.56 9.44
N TRP A 86 -11.94 0.21 8.36
CA TRP A 86 -12.74 1.42 8.15
C TRP A 86 -13.06 1.59 6.64
N ARG A 87 -13.77 2.63 6.23
CA ARG A 87 -14.12 2.88 4.83
C ARG A 87 -13.41 4.11 4.25
N HIS A 88 -12.89 3.95 3.03
CA HIS A 88 -12.38 5.02 2.17
C HIS A 88 -13.22 5.09 0.91
N TYR A 89 -13.92 6.20 0.68
CA TYR A 89 -14.84 6.37 -0.45
C TYR A 89 -15.80 5.18 -0.60
N GLY A 90 -16.32 4.66 0.51
CA GLY A 90 -17.18 3.48 0.52
C GLY A 90 -16.48 2.13 0.33
N ILE A 91 -15.19 2.05 -0.01
CA ILE A 91 -14.42 0.79 -0.03
C ILE A 91 -14.01 0.42 1.39
N LEU A 92 -14.26 -0.83 1.80
CA LEU A 92 -13.75 -1.37 3.06
C LEU A 92 -12.24 -1.52 2.97
N VAL A 93 -11.52 -0.82 3.84
CA VAL A 93 -10.07 -0.96 4.01
C VAL A 93 -9.75 -1.56 5.38
N LYS A 94 -8.57 -2.14 5.47
CA LYS A 94 -7.96 -2.67 6.71
C LYS A 94 -6.48 -2.32 6.70
N PHE A 95 -5.80 -2.50 7.84
CA PHE A 95 -4.33 -2.41 7.86
C PHE A 95 -3.73 -3.31 6.78
N ALA A 96 -2.73 -2.80 6.05
CA ALA A 96 -2.17 -3.57 4.96
C ALA A 96 -1.54 -4.85 5.53
N PRO A 97 -1.85 -6.03 4.95
CA PRO A 97 -1.34 -7.29 5.47
C PRO A 97 0.18 -7.21 5.57
N GLY A 98 0.72 -7.59 6.72
CA GLY A 98 2.17 -7.77 6.86
C GLY A 98 2.61 -8.89 5.93
N THR A 99 3.69 -8.68 5.19
CA THR A 99 4.43 -9.82 4.61
C THR A 99 5.31 -10.41 5.72
N THR A 100 5.77 -11.66 5.56
CA THR A 100 6.65 -12.35 6.52
C THR A 100 7.87 -11.50 6.94
N ASN A 101 8.30 -10.57 6.09
CA ASN A 101 9.47 -9.71 6.30
C ASN A 101 9.14 -8.23 6.59
N ALA A 102 7.87 -7.81 6.56
CA ALA A 102 7.46 -6.42 6.82
C ALA A 102 6.19 -6.39 7.68
N LEU A 103 6.34 -6.77 8.95
CA LEU A 103 5.28 -6.72 9.95
C LEU A 103 4.76 -5.27 10.10
N GLU A 104 5.67 -4.28 10.04
CA GLU A 104 5.38 -2.87 10.26
C GLU A 104 5.65 -2.02 9.02
N GLN A 105 4.81 -1.00 8.81
CA GLN A 105 5.00 -0.01 7.76
C GLN A 105 6.09 0.99 8.15
N SER A 106 6.80 1.52 7.15
CA SER A 106 7.74 2.62 7.34
C SER A 106 7.05 3.81 8.04
N TYR A 107 7.73 4.45 8.99
CA TYR A 107 7.14 5.53 9.79
C TYR A 107 6.65 6.69 8.92
N GLY A 108 5.48 7.25 9.26
CA GLY A 108 4.87 8.37 8.54
C GLY A 108 4.13 7.99 7.26
N PHE A 109 4.16 6.72 6.85
CA PHE A 109 3.49 6.27 5.63
C PHE A 109 2.12 5.59 5.90
N PRO A 110 1.15 5.70 4.97
CA PRO A 110 -0.13 5.02 5.09
C PRO A 110 0.02 3.50 5.16
N ASP A 111 -0.62 2.88 6.16
CA ASP A 111 -0.65 1.43 6.34
C ASP A 111 -2.06 0.88 6.18
N TYR A 112 -2.60 0.92 4.96
CA TYR A 112 -3.91 0.32 4.68
C TYR A 112 -4.00 -0.25 3.28
N ALA A 113 -4.90 -1.21 3.10
CA ALA A 113 -5.22 -1.86 1.85
C ALA A 113 -6.73 -2.13 1.72
N PRO A 114 -7.30 -2.17 0.49
CA PRO A 114 -8.64 -2.69 0.26
C PRO A 114 -8.80 -4.10 0.83
N ASN A 115 -9.93 -4.37 1.47
CA ASN A 115 -10.25 -5.69 1.98
C ASN A 115 -10.87 -6.58 0.90
N LEU A 116 -10.01 -7.14 0.05
CA LEU A 116 -10.42 -7.93 -1.12
C LEU A 116 -10.93 -9.34 -0.77
N SER A 117 -10.82 -9.78 0.48
CA SER A 117 -11.31 -11.11 0.89
C SER A 117 -12.84 -11.22 0.89
N LYS A 118 -13.56 -10.12 0.66
CA LYS A 118 -15.02 -10.09 0.51
C LYS A 118 -15.35 -9.86 -0.97
N PRO A 119 -16.05 -10.80 -1.65
CA PRO A 119 -16.38 -10.66 -3.07
C PRO A 119 -17.10 -9.36 -3.42
N ALA A 120 -18.01 -8.90 -2.57
CA ALA A 120 -18.72 -7.64 -2.77
C ALA A 120 -17.77 -6.41 -2.74
N GLU A 121 -16.75 -6.42 -1.89
CA GLU A 121 -15.76 -5.33 -1.82
C GLU A 121 -14.77 -5.39 -2.99
N ALA A 122 -14.36 -6.60 -3.39
CA ALA A 122 -13.57 -6.80 -4.61
C ALA A 122 -14.29 -6.27 -5.84
N GLU A 123 -15.59 -6.55 -5.98
CA GLU A 123 -16.41 -6.06 -7.09
C GLU A 123 -16.47 -4.52 -7.13
N GLN A 124 -16.59 -3.85 -5.98
CA GLN A 124 -16.57 -2.38 -5.95
C GLN A 124 -15.23 -1.79 -6.40
N ASN A 125 -14.12 -2.48 -6.14
CA ASN A 125 -12.81 -2.07 -6.66
C ASN A 125 -12.73 -2.31 -8.18
N ARG A 126 -13.22 -3.45 -8.69
CA ARG A 126 -13.30 -3.74 -10.13
C ARG A 126 -14.11 -2.70 -10.89
N LEU A 127 -15.28 -2.33 -10.38
CA LEU A 127 -16.16 -1.33 -11.00
C LEU A 127 -15.51 0.06 -11.12
N ARG A 128 -14.52 0.37 -10.27
CA ARG A 128 -13.78 1.65 -10.28
C ARG A 128 -12.57 1.62 -11.19
N TRP A 129 -12.05 0.45 -11.53
CA TRP A 129 -10.98 0.32 -12.52
C TRP A 129 -11.51 0.64 -13.93
N LYS A 130 -10.94 1.67 -14.54
CA LYS A 130 -11.29 2.13 -15.89
C LYS A 130 -10.00 2.24 -16.71
N PRO A 131 -9.64 1.21 -17.50
CA PRO A 131 -8.40 1.18 -18.28
C PRO A 131 -8.20 2.41 -19.16
N ALA A 132 -9.24 2.86 -19.88
CA ALA A 132 -9.14 4.01 -20.77
C ALA A 132 -8.78 5.31 -20.03
N ASP A 133 -9.43 5.58 -18.90
CA ASP A 133 -9.13 6.75 -18.07
C ASP A 133 -7.71 6.66 -17.49
N PHE A 134 -7.31 5.45 -17.06
CA PHE A 134 -5.97 5.20 -16.56
C PHE A 134 -4.90 5.39 -17.64
N MET A 135 -5.12 4.93 -18.87
CA MET A 135 -4.19 5.12 -19.98
C MET A 135 -3.93 6.62 -20.24
N VAL A 136 -4.99 7.43 -20.30
CA VAL A 136 -4.86 8.89 -20.48
C VAL A 136 -4.07 9.51 -19.33
N PHE A 137 -4.40 9.14 -18.10
CA PHE A 137 -3.65 9.60 -16.92
C PHE A 137 -2.19 9.15 -16.95
N TRP A 138 -1.92 7.91 -17.35
CA TRP A 138 -0.58 7.33 -17.36
C TRP A 138 0.37 8.03 -18.33
N GLU A 139 -0.15 8.52 -19.46
CA GLU A 139 0.60 9.32 -20.43
C GLU A 139 1.05 10.69 -19.88
N THR A 140 0.44 11.19 -18.81
CA THR A 140 0.90 12.42 -18.14
C THR A 140 2.22 12.23 -17.38
N LYS A 141 2.66 10.98 -17.18
CA LYS A 141 3.90 10.62 -16.46
C LYS A 141 3.98 11.29 -15.09
N PRO A 142 3.06 10.99 -14.16
CA PRO A 142 2.99 11.67 -12.86
C PRO A 142 4.28 11.55 -12.03
N TRP A 143 5.07 10.50 -12.27
CA TRP A 143 6.39 10.32 -11.66
C TRP A 143 7.43 11.36 -12.11
N ASP A 144 7.33 11.89 -13.33
CA ASP A 144 8.23 12.95 -13.83
C ASP A 144 7.98 14.23 -13.04
N LYS A 145 6.70 14.59 -12.87
CA LYS A 145 6.29 15.72 -12.03
C LYS A 145 6.75 15.53 -10.59
N MET A 146 6.46 14.37 -10.00
CA MET A 146 6.90 14.03 -8.64
C MET A 146 8.41 14.22 -8.47
N PHE A 147 9.23 13.76 -9.42
CA PHE A 147 10.69 13.91 -9.36
C PHE A 147 11.16 15.36 -9.54
N GLN A 148 10.51 16.13 -10.42
CA GLN A 148 10.89 17.53 -10.66
C GLN A 148 10.60 18.43 -9.46
N GLU A 149 9.47 18.19 -8.79
CA GLU A 149 8.97 18.95 -7.64
C GLU A 149 9.60 18.53 -6.30
N ARG A 150 10.43 17.47 -6.29
CA ARG A 150 11.07 16.99 -5.05
C ARG A 150 11.94 18.06 -4.37
N SER A 151 12.08 17.94 -3.05
CA SER A 151 13.05 18.75 -2.33
C SER A 151 14.46 18.51 -2.88
N LYS A 152 15.18 19.60 -3.15
CA LYS A 152 16.58 19.60 -3.57
C LYS A 152 17.51 20.05 -2.45
N TYR A 153 16.96 20.19 -1.25
CA TYR A 153 17.66 20.68 -0.07
C TYR A 153 17.61 19.60 1.02
N LEU A 154 18.71 19.52 1.79
CA LEU A 154 18.79 18.71 2.99
C LEU A 154 18.37 19.57 4.17
N ALA A 155 17.41 19.07 4.96
CA ALA A 155 16.90 19.75 6.15
C ALA A 155 17.56 19.23 7.43
N LEU A 156 17.94 17.96 7.47
CA LEU A 156 18.43 17.28 8.68
C LEU A 156 19.97 17.14 8.72
N HIS A 157 20.62 17.15 7.55
CA HIS A 157 22.05 16.87 7.39
C HIS A 157 22.78 18.02 6.69
N THR A 158 23.90 18.45 7.28
CA THR A 158 24.80 19.48 6.71
C THR A 158 26.09 18.92 6.14
N LYS A 159 26.45 17.68 6.50
CA LYS A 159 27.63 16.95 6.01
C LYS A 159 27.23 15.56 5.59
N VAL A 160 27.43 15.26 4.32
CA VAL A 160 26.96 14.07 3.61
C VAL A 160 28.01 13.65 2.59
N SER A 161 28.09 12.35 2.32
CA SER A 161 28.89 11.86 1.19
C SER A 161 28.22 12.32 -0.10
N ARG A 162 28.90 13.18 -0.86
CA ARG A 162 28.37 13.66 -2.13
C ARG A 162 28.18 12.51 -3.12
N ASP A 163 29.14 11.60 -3.19
CA ASP A 163 29.06 10.42 -4.07
C ASP A 163 27.85 9.54 -3.74
N ALA A 164 27.52 9.39 -2.45
CA ALA A 164 26.34 8.64 -2.03
C ALA A 164 25.04 9.32 -2.46
N LEU A 165 24.95 10.64 -2.26
CA LEU A 165 23.78 11.39 -2.68
C LEU A 165 23.61 11.42 -4.19
N ASP A 166 24.70 11.63 -4.93
CA ASP A 166 24.67 11.68 -6.40
C ASP A 166 24.16 10.32 -6.95
N GLU A 167 24.69 9.19 -6.46
CA GLU A 167 24.24 7.85 -6.90
C GLU A 167 22.80 7.53 -6.47
N ILE A 168 22.38 7.96 -5.27
CA ILE A 168 20.99 7.78 -4.81
C ILE A 168 20.03 8.62 -5.65
N VAL A 169 20.36 9.88 -5.93
CA VAL A 169 19.51 10.78 -6.74
C VAL A 169 19.45 10.32 -8.20
N GLU A 170 20.55 9.80 -8.74
CA GLU A 170 20.57 9.16 -10.07
C GLU A 170 19.65 7.94 -10.09
N PHE A 171 19.76 7.05 -9.09
CA PHE A 171 18.86 5.90 -8.96
C PHE A 171 17.38 6.32 -8.84
N MET A 172 17.09 7.36 -8.06
CA MET A 172 15.75 7.93 -7.95
C MET A 172 15.25 8.45 -9.30
N SER A 173 16.08 9.16 -10.04
CA SER A 173 15.76 9.65 -11.39
C SER A 173 15.41 8.49 -12.30
N ASP A 174 16.25 7.46 -12.38
CA ASP A 174 16.09 6.34 -13.31
C ASP A 174 14.88 5.46 -12.96
N HIS A 175 14.56 5.34 -11.68
CA HIS A 175 13.51 4.44 -11.19
C HIS A 175 12.28 5.16 -10.62
N ARG A 176 12.13 6.46 -10.87
CA ARG A 176 11.02 7.30 -10.35
C ARG A 176 9.63 6.73 -10.62
N ARG A 177 9.42 6.03 -11.73
CA ARG A 177 8.15 5.35 -12.04
C ARG A 177 7.80 4.28 -11.01
N ALA A 178 8.78 3.47 -10.59
CA ALA A 178 8.60 2.45 -9.57
C ALA A 178 8.35 3.06 -8.18
N PHE A 179 9.03 4.16 -7.85
CA PHE A 179 8.76 4.94 -6.62
C PHE A 179 7.33 5.50 -6.61
N TRP A 180 6.87 6.01 -7.76
CA TRP A 180 5.51 6.49 -7.86
C TRP A 180 4.50 5.35 -7.71
N TRP A 181 4.72 4.20 -8.37
CA TRP A 181 3.85 3.03 -8.26
C TRP A 181 3.69 2.54 -6.82
N ILE A 182 4.81 2.40 -6.09
CA ILE A 182 4.76 1.92 -4.71
C ILE A 182 4.08 2.93 -3.77
N GLY A 183 4.20 4.23 -4.07
CA GLY A 183 3.51 5.31 -3.36
C GLY A 183 2.02 5.49 -3.71
N HIS A 184 1.57 4.94 -4.86
CA HIS A 184 0.23 5.15 -5.43
C HIS A 184 -0.36 3.84 -5.95
N TRP A 185 -0.34 2.81 -5.11
CA TRP A 185 -0.71 1.45 -5.51
C TRP A 185 -2.21 1.31 -5.77
N ILE A 186 -2.59 1.42 -7.04
CA ILE A 186 -3.98 1.32 -7.50
C ILE A 186 -4.43 -0.14 -7.65
N PHE A 187 -5.70 -0.42 -7.41
CA PHE A 187 -6.30 -1.71 -7.76
C PHE A 187 -6.41 -1.85 -9.29
N ILE A 188 -5.98 -2.98 -9.84
CA ILE A 188 -6.10 -3.32 -11.27
C ILE A 188 -6.89 -4.61 -11.37
N ASP A 189 -7.99 -4.60 -12.12
CA ASP A 189 -8.73 -5.83 -12.40
C ASP A 189 -8.03 -6.63 -13.49
N GLN A 190 -7.19 -7.58 -13.07
CA GLN A 190 -6.41 -8.44 -13.97
C GLN A 190 -7.29 -9.37 -14.83
N THR A 191 -8.58 -9.50 -14.50
CA THR A 191 -9.52 -10.35 -15.23
C THR A 191 -10.31 -9.59 -16.30
N LEU A 192 -10.19 -8.26 -16.33
CA LEU A 192 -10.97 -7.41 -17.21
C LEU A 192 -10.54 -7.53 -18.68
N ASP A 193 -9.24 -7.39 -18.94
CA ASP A 193 -8.64 -7.41 -20.28
C ASP A 193 -7.12 -7.69 -20.23
N ASP A 194 -6.54 -7.95 -21.40
CA ASP A 194 -5.10 -8.22 -21.56
C ASP A 194 -4.24 -7.04 -21.12
N TYR A 195 -4.71 -5.81 -21.35
CA TYR A 195 -4.01 -4.59 -20.94
C TYR A 195 -3.84 -4.55 -19.41
N SER A 196 -4.93 -4.77 -18.67
CA SER A 196 -4.95 -4.74 -17.21
C SER A 196 -4.12 -5.87 -16.62
N SER A 197 -4.21 -7.07 -17.19
CA SER A 197 -3.39 -8.22 -16.79
C SER A 197 -1.89 -7.95 -16.98
N ASN A 198 -1.49 -7.44 -18.15
CA ASN A 198 -0.10 -7.13 -18.45
C ASN A 198 0.43 -5.98 -17.58
N LEU A 199 -0.35 -4.90 -17.43
CA LEU A 199 0.03 -3.75 -16.60
C LEU A 199 0.28 -4.16 -15.14
N ALA A 200 -0.55 -5.04 -14.57
CA ALA A 200 -0.36 -5.53 -13.21
C ALA A 200 0.94 -6.34 -13.06
N LYS A 201 1.27 -7.20 -14.04
CA LYS A 201 2.49 -8.01 -14.05
C LYS A 201 3.74 -7.16 -14.23
N GLU A 202 3.71 -6.21 -15.18
CA GLU A 202 4.81 -5.27 -15.44
C GLU A 202 5.10 -4.42 -14.21
N ARG A 203 4.06 -3.82 -13.61
CA ARG A 203 4.18 -3.04 -12.39
C ARG A 203 4.81 -3.86 -11.26
N LYS A 204 4.34 -5.09 -11.03
CA LYS A 204 4.88 -5.96 -9.98
C LYS A 204 6.37 -6.26 -10.23
N THR A 205 6.70 -6.68 -11.45
CA THR A 205 8.08 -7.03 -11.84
C THR A 205 9.03 -5.85 -11.67
N GLU A 206 8.63 -4.67 -12.15
CA GLU A 206 9.39 -3.43 -12.01
C GLU A 206 9.61 -3.08 -10.53
N CYS A 207 8.55 -3.09 -9.72
CA CYS A 207 8.63 -2.76 -8.30
C CYS A 207 9.54 -3.72 -7.53
N ASP A 208 9.40 -5.04 -7.76
CA ASP A 208 10.21 -6.06 -7.10
C ASP A 208 11.70 -5.94 -7.47
N GLN A 209 12.00 -5.66 -8.75
CA GLN A 209 13.37 -5.45 -9.21
C GLN A 209 13.98 -4.17 -8.60
N VAL A 210 13.24 -3.06 -8.62
CA VAL A 210 13.73 -1.78 -8.07
C VAL A 210 13.91 -1.88 -6.57
N LYS A 211 13.01 -2.53 -5.83
CA LYS A 211 13.15 -2.76 -4.39
C LYS A 211 14.46 -3.49 -4.05
N LYS A 212 14.76 -4.57 -4.78
CA LYS A 212 16.01 -5.34 -4.59
C LYS A 212 17.24 -4.50 -4.92
N SER A 213 17.23 -3.75 -6.02
CA SER A 213 18.35 -2.89 -6.42
C SER A 213 18.57 -1.71 -5.47
N TYR A 214 17.49 -1.07 -5.00
CA TYR A 214 17.56 0.02 -4.04
C TYR A 214 18.16 -0.43 -2.71
N LYS A 215 17.72 -1.59 -2.19
CA LYS A 215 18.30 -2.18 -0.96
C LYS A 215 19.81 -2.42 -1.09
N ARG A 216 20.27 -2.94 -2.24
CA ARG A 216 21.71 -3.13 -2.50
C ARG A 216 22.46 -1.80 -2.55
N LEU A 217 21.89 -0.77 -3.17
CA LEU A 217 22.47 0.57 -3.22
C LEU A 217 22.62 1.17 -1.82
N VAL A 218 21.57 1.11 -1.01
CA VAL A 218 21.59 1.59 0.38
C VAL A 218 22.65 0.84 1.19
N ASN A 219 22.64 -0.50 1.18
CA ASN A 219 23.62 -1.31 1.91
C ASN A 219 25.06 -0.99 1.52
N LYS A 220 25.34 -0.87 0.21
CA LYS A 220 26.66 -0.47 -0.32
C LYS A 220 27.16 0.83 0.32
N TRP A 221 26.28 1.81 0.51
CA TRP A 221 26.65 3.11 1.07
C TRP A 221 26.71 3.11 2.59
N VAL A 222 25.84 2.36 3.26
CA VAL A 222 25.90 2.14 4.71
C VAL A 222 27.24 1.47 5.08
N ASP A 223 27.65 0.44 4.34
CA ASP A 223 28.96 -0.23 4.53
C ASP A 223 30.16 0.71 4.33
N LYS A 224 29.97 1.77 3.52
CA LYS A 224 30.97 2.84 3.30
C LYS A 224 30.86 3.99 4.31
N GLY A 225 30.02 3.87 5.34
CA GLY A 225 29.87 4.85 6.41
C GLY A 225 28.80 5.94 6.17
N MET A 226 27.91 5.77 5.19
CA MET A 226 26.72 6.62 5.07
C MET A 226 25.80 6.38 6.26
N ARG A 227 25.38 7.45 6.94
CA ARG A 227 24.36 7.36 8.00
C ARG A 227 23.00 7.08 7.37
N GLU A 228 22.31 6.05 7.84
CA GLU A 228 20.96 5.69 7.38
C GLU A 228 19.94 6.82 7.58
N SER A 229 20.13 7.68 8.58
CA SER A 229 19.29 8.87 8.78
C SER A 229 19.24 9.81 7.57
N LEU A 230 20.20 9.70 6.63
CA LEU A 230 20.15 10.43 5.36
C LEU A 230 18.91 10.10 4.53
N LEU A 231 18.38 8.88 4.68
CA LEU A 231 17.17 8.43 3.99
C LEU A 231 15.91 9.11 4.53
N GLU A 232 15.98 9.75 5.70
CA GLU A 232 14.85 10.51 6.27
C GLU A 232 14.77 11.93 5.72
N GLU A 233 15.69 12.34 4.85
CA GLU A 233 15.67 13.66 4.23
C GLU A 233 14.50 13.82 3.26
N PRO A 234 13.72 14.92 3.31
CA PRO A 234 12.57 15.17 2.43
C PRO A 234 12.88 15.19 0.91
N GLY A 235 14.14 15.14 0.51
CA GLY A 235 14.58 15.06 -0.89
C GLY A 235 15.19 13.72 -1.29
N VAL A 236 15.35 12.79 -0.35
CA VAL A 236 15.95 11.47 -0.56
C VAL A 236 14.83 10.45 -0.45
N TRP A 237 14.38 9.94 -1.60
CA TRP A 237 13.24 9.03 -1.60
C TRP A 237 13.62 7.66 -1.05
N THR A 238 12.76 7.16 -0.18
CA THR A 238 12.87 5.81 0.39
C THR A 238 11.89 4.88 -0.31
N TYR A 239 12.37 3.66 -0.62
CA TYR A 239 11.48 2.62 -1.09
C TYR A 239 10.78 1.98 0.13
N PRO A 240 9.45 2.12 0.27
CA PRO A 240 8.77 1.73 1.50
C PRO A 240 8.66 0.22 1.67
N SER A 241 8.47 -0.21 2.91
CA SER A 241 8.32 -1.63 3.26
C SER A 241 7.10 -2.27 2.60
N LYS A 242 5.96 -1.57 2.62
CA LYS A 242 4.70 -1.98 1.98
C LYS A 242 4.23 -0.90 0.99
N CYS A 243 3.47 -1.29 -0.03
CA CYS A 243 2.86 -0.36 -0.98
C CYS A 243 1.74 0.48 -0.34
N PHE A 244 1.54 1.71 -0.82
CA PHE A 244 0.49 2.60 -0.31
C PHE A 244 -0.71 2.58 -1.24
N HIS A 245 -1.80 1.98 -0.79
CA HIS A 245 -2.96 1.83 -1.65
C HIS A 245 -3.63 3.17 -1.97
N TRP A 246 -3.82 3.42 -3.27
CA TRP A 246 -4.67 4.50 -3.76
C TRP A 246 -6.08 3.94 -3.96
N ILE A 247 -6.99 4.35 -3.07
CA ILE A 247 -8.42 4.03 -3.19
C ILE A 247 -9.07 5.02 -4.15
N LEU A 248 -9.46 4.55 -5.34
CA LEU A 248 -10.19 5.36 -6.30
C LEU A 248 -11.52 5.84 -5.72
N MET A 249 -11.90 7.08 -6.03
CA MET A 249 -13.16 7.66 -5.58
C MET A 249 -14.36 6.90 -6.12
N ASP A 250 -15.48 6.98 -5.40
CA ASP A 250 -16.75 6.46 -5.91
C ASP A 250 -17.20 7.29 -7.14
N PRO A 251 -17.66 6.67 -8.24
CA PRO A 251 -18.08 7.39 -9.44
C PRO A 251 -19.24 8.38 -9.24
N SER A 252 -20.03 8.25 -8.16
CA SER A 252 -21.07 9.22 -7.79
C SER A 252 -20.53 10.45 -7.06
N TYR A 253 -19.24 10.45 -6.71
CA TYR A 253 -18.57 11.64 -6.21
C TYR A 253 -18.27 12.57 -7.40
N LYS A 254 -18.96 13.71 -7.41
CA LYS A 254 -18.88 14.72 -8.47
C LYS A 254 -18.23 15.99 -7.95
N THR A 255 -17.55 16.69 -8.83
CA THR A 255 -17.08 18.07 -8.67
C THR A 255 -18.27 19.03 -8.51
N ILE A 256 -17.98 20.30 -8.23
CA ILE A 256 -19.01 21.36 -8.18
C ILE A 256 -19.75 21.55 -9.51
N THR A 257 -19.13 21.19 -10.64
CA THR A 257 -19.73 21.25 -11.98
C THR A 257 -20.55 19.99 -12.31
N GLY A 258 -20.62 19.01 -11.41
CA GLY A 258 -21.39 17.78 -11.58
C GLY A 258 -20.65 16.68 -12.36
N THR A 259 -19.39 16.88 -12.75
CA THR A 259 -18.57 15.87 -13.44
C THR A 259 -17.87 14.96 -12.43
N PRO A 260 -17.62 13.67 -12.75
CA PRO A 260 -16.76 12.86 -11.90
C PRO A 260 -15.32 13.41 -11.87
N TYR A 261 -14.62 13.19 -10.76
CA TYR A 261 -13.22 13.59 -10.62
C TYR A 261 -12.31 12.79 -11.55
N SER A 262 -11.44 13.46 -12.29
CA SER A 262 -10.39 12.83 -13.07
C SER A 262 -9.35 12.13 -12.17
N LEU A 263 -8.57 11.20 -12.72
CA LEU A 263 -7.50 10.57 -11.96
C LEU A 263 -6.41 11.57 -11.52
N GLU A 264 -6.18 12.62 -12.30
CA GLU A 264 -5.24 13.70 -11.96
C GLU A 264 -5.74 14.55 -10.77
N GLU A 265 -7.03 14.87 -10.75
CA GLU A 265 -7.63 15.58 -9.60
C GLU A 265 -7.62 14.68 -8.35
N GLN A 266 -7.93 13.39 -8.52
CA GLN A 266 -7.93 12.42 -7.43
C GLN A 266 -6.53 12.24 -6.82
N VAL A 267 -5.48 12.10 -7.63
CA VAL A 267 -4.10 11.96 -7.11
C VAL A 267 -3.65 13.26 -6.43
N THR A 268 -4.00 14.42 -6.98
CA THR A 268 -3.68 15.71 -6.34
C THR A 268 -4.29 15.82 -4.94
N LEU A 269 -5.58 15.46 -4.79
CA LEU A 269 -6.25 15.46 -3.49
C LEU A 269 -5.68 14.38 -2.54
N LEU A 270 -5.26 13.24 -3.08
CA LEU A 270 -4.62 12.18 -2.31
C LEU A 270 -3.28 12.65 -1.74
N ASP A 271 -2.43 13.25 -2.57
CA ASP A 271 -1.08 13.68 -2.20
C ASP A 271 -1.10 14.85 -1.21
N GLN A 272 -2.07 15.76 -1.35
CA GLN A 272 -2.30 16.82 -0.37
C GLN A 272 -2.69 16.27 1.00
N ARG A 273 -3.51 15.22 1.05
CA ARG A 273 -3.95 14.61 2.31
C ARG A 273 -2.85 13.74 2.92
N GLU A 274 -2.09 13.05 2.08
CA GLU A 274 -1.09 12.05 2.48
C GLU A 274 0.28 12.37 1.83
N PRO A 275 0.93 13.49 2.22
CA PRO A 275 2.15 14.02 1.60
C PRO A 275 3.37 13.07 1.65
N SER A 276 3.35 12.08 2.54
CA SER A 276 4.35 11.01 2.54
C SER A 276 4.37 10.20 1.24
N ARG A 277 3.25 10.11 0.49
CA ARG A 277 3.19 9.41 -0.81
C ARG A 277 4.11 10.03 -1.86
N VAL A 278 4.23 11.35 -1.80
CA VAL A 278 5.17 12.13 -2.60
C VAL A 278 6.47 12.39 -1.84
N GLN A 279 6.78 11.61 -0.80
CA GLN A 279 8.01 11.73 0.01
C GLN A 279 8.25 13.18 0.49
N TRP A 280 7.18 13.92 0.81
CA TRP A 280 7.22 15.32 1.27
C TRP A 280 7.73 16.34 0.24
N ASN A 281 7.63 16.02 -1.06
CA ASN A 281 8.05 16.91 -2.15
C ASN A 281 7.25 18.22 -2.20
N THR A 282 5.99 18.23 -1.76
CA THR A 282 5.13 19.42 -1.73
C THR A 282 5.19 20.10 -0.37
N CYS A 283 6.16 21.01 -0.20
CA CYS A 283 6.09 21.98 0.88
C CYS A 283 5.01 23.01 0.52
N GLN A 284 3.77 22.80 0.99
CA GLN A 284 2.86 23.93 1.08
C GLN A 284 3.49 24.87 2.11
N SER A 285 3.95 26.03 1.67
CA SER A 285 4.32 27.11 2.58
C SER A 285 3.12 27.38 3.48
N ASP A 286 3.33 27.44 4.80
CA ASP A 286 2.32 27.82 5.81
C ASP A 286 1.88 29.30 5.66
N PHE A 287 1.42 29.68 4.47
CA PHE A 287 0.69 30.91 4.25
C PHE A 287 -0.81 30.59 4.30
N ASP A 288 -1.32 30.40 5.50
CA ASP A 288 -2.72 30.62 5.88
C ASP A 288 -2.79 31.28 7.27
#